data_AF-A0A0S8KSK9-F1
#
_entry.id   AF-A0A0S8KSK9-F1
#
_cell.length_a   1.000
_cell.length_b   1.000
_cell.length_c   1.000
_cell.angle_alpha   90.00
_cell.angle_beta   90.00
_cell.angle_gamma   90.00
#
_symmetry.space_group_name_H-M   'P 1'
#
loop_
_entity.id
_entity.type
_entity.pdbx_description
1 polymer ?
#
loop_
_entity_poly.entity_id
_entity_poly.type
_entity_poly.pdbx_seq_one_letter_code
_entity_poly.pdbx_strand_id
1 'polypeptide(L)'
;MLYYDSRMFGKTWVDTTFLGTKVEKCPLDLWIYQEIIHEIRPEIIVECGTFLGGGALYLASICDLLNHGQVVTIDILDRKDKPQHSRIEYLLGSSTSPEIVEKVRARVQG
;
A
#
# COMPACT_ATOMS: atom_id res chain seq x y z
N MET A 1 7.65 -5.84 24.51
CA MET A 1 6.42 -5.14 24.03
C MET A 1 6.48 -5.14 22.53
N LEU A 2 5.52 -5.79 21.84
CA LEU A 2 5.53 -5.88 20.39
C LEU A 2 5.12 -4.53 19.79
N TYR A 3 5.64 -4.22 18.60
CA TYR A 3 5.47 -2.94 17.93
C TYR A 3 4.00 -2.52 17.74
N TYR A 4 3.11 -3.49 17.54
CA TYR A 4 1.69 -3.25 17.36
C TYR A 4 0.94 -3.01 18.69
N ASP A 5 1.46 -3.54 19.80
CA ASP A 5 0.85 -3.46 21.14
C ASP A 5 1.14 -2.13 21.85
N SER A 6 2.22 -1.46 21.48
CA SER A 6 2.64 -0.23 22.14
C SER A 6 1.72 0.97 21.84
N ARG A 7 0.69 0.82 20.98
CA ARG A 7 -0.27 1.89 20.63
C ARG A 7 -0.94 2.46 21.88
N MET A 8 -1.12 1.65 22.92
CA MET A 8 -1.70 2.08 24.21
C MET A 8 -0.78 2.99 25.03
N PHE A 9 0.48 3.18 24.63
CA PHE A 9 1.52 3.86 25.41
C PHE A 9 2.17 5.05 24.68
N GLY A 10 1.63 5.43 23.52
CA GLY A 10 1.74 6.81 23.03
C GLY A 10 2.76 7.11 21.92
N LYS A 11 3.53 6.15 21.37
CA LYS A 11 4.31 6.31 20.11
C LYS A 11 4.62 4.96 19.44
N THR A 12 4.03 4.66 18.28
CA THR A 12 4.16 3.35 17.57
C THR A 12 3.90 3.39 16.05
N TRP A 13 3.47 2.27 15.44
CA TRP A 13 3.00 2.12 14.07
C TRP A 13 2.05 3.22 13.58
N VAL A 14 1.24 3.80 14.48
CA VAL A 14 0.33 4.92 14.15
C VAL A 14 1.06 6.24 13.80
N ASP A 15 2.33 6.37 14.17
CA ASP A 15 3.18 7.53 13.89
C ASP A 15 4.19 7.28 12.77
N THR A 16 4.17 6.07 12.19
CA THR A 16 5.04 5.76 11.05
C THR A 16 4.59 6.54 9.83
N THR A 17 5.53 7.17 9.15
CA THR A 17 5.29 7.93 7.92
C THR A 17 6.31 7.54 6.86
N PHE A 18 5.92 7.69 5.60
CA PHE A 18 6.79 7.63 4.45
C PHE A 18 6.62 8.92 3.65
N LEU A 19 7.71 9.68 3.51
CA LEU A 19 7.72 11.01 2.89
C LEU A 19 6.63 11.95 3.42
N GLY A 20 6.36 11.91 4.72
CA GLY A 20 5.35 12.72 5.38
C GLY A 20 3.92 12.17 5.32
N THR A 21 3.66 11.11 4.53
CA THR A 21 2.34 10.44 4.48
C THR A 21 2.29 9.33 5.53
N LYS A 22 1.21 9.24 6.31
CA LYS A 22 1.06 8.16 7.30
C LYS A 22 1.06 6.78 6.65
N VAL A 23 1.83 5.88 7.25
CA VAL A 23 1.93 4.47 6.88
C VAL A 23 1.63 3.66 8.12
N GLU A 24 0.44 3.07 8.18
CA GLU A 24 0.01 2.22 9.29
C GLU A 24 0.64 0.81 9.21
N LYS A 25 1.96 0.74 9.03
CA LYS A 25 2.75 -0.49 8.92
C LYS A 25 4.01 -0.39 9.78
N CYS A 26 4.53 -1.53 10.22
CA CYS A 26 5.84 -1.59 10.85
C CYS A 26 6.96 -1.25 9.86
N PRO A 27 7.92 -0.37 10.22
CA PRO A 27 9.07 -0.10 9.37
C PRO A 27 9.86 -1.35 8.97
N LEU A 28 9.93 -2.36 9.84
CA LEU A 28 10.61 -3.62 9.53
C LEU A 28 9.81 -4.45 8.49
N ASP A 29 8.47 -4.43 8.55
CA ASP A 29 7.64 -5.08 7.52
C ASP A 29 7.86 -4.40 6.17
N LEU A 30 7.94 -3.06 6.14
CA LEU A 30 8.25 -2.31 4.93
C LEU A 30 9.62 -2.69 4.35
N TRP A 31 10.64 -2.86 5.20
CA TRP A 31 11.97 -3.32 4.76
C TRP A 31 11.92 -4.71 4.12
N ILE A 32 11.13 -5.61 4.69
CA ILE A 32 10.94 -6.95 4.12
C ILE A 32 10.16 -6.88 2.79
N TYR A 33 9.13 -6.04 2.71
CA TYR A 33 8.36 -5.86 1.48
C TYR A 33 9.25 -5.41 0.32
N GLN A 34 10.20 -4.50 0.54
CA GLN A 34 11.06 -4.06 -0.57
C GLN A 34 12.01 -5.18 -1.04
N GLU A 35 12.53 -6.04 -0.16
CA GLU A 35 13.30 -7.22 -0.56
C GLU A 35 12.43 -8.18 -1.39
N ILE A 36 11.19 -8.44 -0.96
CA ILE A 36 10.25 -9.30 -1.70
C ILE A 36 9.95 -8.71 -3.09
N ILE A 37 9.72 -7.40 -3.19
CA ILE A 37 9.46 -6.73 -4.47
C ILE A 37 10.70 -6.77 -5.38
N HIS A 38 11.90 -6.60 -4.80
CA HIS A 38 13.16 -6.71 -5.53
C HIS A 38 13.37 -8.12 -6.09
N GLU A 39 13.10 -9.15 -5.31
CA GLU A 39 13.29 -10.55 -5.71
C GLU A 39 12.21 -11.01 -6.71
N ILE A 40 10.94 -10.79 -6.37
CA ILE A 40 9.80 -11.32 -7.13
C ILE A 40 9.49 -10.48 -8.36
N ARG A 41 9.80 -9.18 -8.34
CA ARG A 41 9.52 -8.23 -9.43
C ARG A 41 8.07 -8.33 -9.92
N PRO A 42 7.07 -8.12 -9.04
CA PRO A 42 5.67 -8.25 -9.43
C PRO A 42 5.25 -7.17 -10.43
N GLU A 43 4.48 -7.55 -11.44
CA GLU A 43 3.87 -6.60 -12.38
C GLU A 43 2.78 -5.75 -11.69
N ILE A 44 2.05 -6.35 -10.74
CA ILE A 44 0.99 -5.68 -9.99
C ILE A 44 1.06 -6.09 -8.52
N ILE A 45 0.93 -5.10 -7.64
CA ILE A 45 0.74 -5.27 -6.20
C ILE A 45 -0.67 -4.79 -5.86
N VAL A 46 -1.47 -5.66 -5.23
CA VAL A 46 -2.82 -5.31 -4.76
C VAL A 46 -2.78 -5.06 -3.26
N GLU A 47 -3.14 -3.85 -2.83
CA GLU A 47 -3.26 -3.44 -1.43
C GLU A 47 -4.73 -3.28 -1.03
N CYS A 48 -5.16 -3.97 0.02
CA CYS A 48 -6.50 -3.83 0.59
C CYS A 48 -6.42 -3.01 1.89
N GLY A 49 -6.91 -1.78 1.83
CA GLY A 49 -6.80 -0.77 2.90
C GLY A 49 -5.80 0.32 2.50
N THR A 50 -6.31 1.38 1.87
CA THR A 50 -5.50 2.54 1.45
C THR A 50 -5.18 3.47 2.61
N PHE A 51 -6.14 3.71 3.52
CA PHE A 51 -6.03 4.74 4.55
C PHE A 51 -5.62 6.11 3.95
N LEU A 52 -4.52 6.72 4.42
CA LEU A 52 -3.97 7.98 3.90
C LEU A 52 -3.02 7.78 2.70
N GLY A 53 -2.87 6.54 2.22
CA GLY A 53 -2.14 6.22 0.99
C GLY A 53 -0.62 6.11 1.13
N GLY A 54 -0.05 6.23 2.34
CA GLY A 54 1.39 6.13 2.51
C GLY A 54 1.95 4.73 2.24
N GLY A 55 1.17 3.67 2.50
CA GLY A 55 1.52 2.30 2.13
C GLY A 55 1.64 2.12 0.62
N ALA A 56 0.60 2.51 -0.12
CA ALA A 56 0.62 2.55 -1.57
C ALA A 56 1.79 3.39 -2.13
N LEU A 57 2.06 4.56 -1.54
CA LEU A 57 3.19 5.42 -1.94
C LEU A 57 4.54 4.73 -1.74
N TYR A 58 4.72 4.05 -0.61
CA TYR A 58 5.94 3.26 -0.35
C TYR A 58 6.14 2.20 -1.42
N LEU A 59 5.13 1.35 -1.65
CA LEU A 59 5.19 0.27 -2.62
C LEU A 59 5.47 0.80 -4.03
N ALA A 60 4.78 1.87 -4.43
CA ALA A 60 4.95 2.49 -5.74
C ALA A 60 6.34 3.11 -5.92
N SER A 61 6.93 3.67 -4.85
CA SER A 61 8.29 4.22 -4.87
C SER A 61 9.33 3.13 -5.07
N ILE A 62 9.16 1.95 -4.46
CA ILE A 62 10.03 0.79 -4.71
C ILE A 62 9.88 0.30 -6.17
N CYS A 63 8.64 0.21 -6.68
CA CYS A 63 8.40 -0.09 -8.10
C CYS A 63 9.07 0.91 -9.05
N ASP A 64 9.08 2.20 -8.69
CA ASP A 64 9.77 3.26 -9.43
C ASP A 64 11.29 3.05 -9.46
N LEU A 65 11.90 2.79 -8.30
CA LEU A 65 13.35 2.52 -8.21
C LEU A 65 13.78 1.33 -9.07
N LEU A 66 12.90 0.33 -9.16
CA LEU A 66 13.14 -0.89 -9.93
C LEU A 66 12.65 -0.80 -11.40
N ASN A 67 12.05 0.34 -11.77
CA ASN A 67 11.39 0.60 -13.05
C ASN A 67 10.43 -0.51 -13.50
N HIS A 68 9.67 -1.11 -12.57
CA HIS A 68 8.76 -2.21 -12.84
C HIS A 68 7.67 -2.29 -11.78
N GLY A 69 6.50 -2.76 -12.19
CA GLY A 69 5.36 -2.96 -11.30
C GLY A 69 4.45 -1.75 -11.18
N GLN A 70 3.22 -2.00 -10.74
CA GLN A 70 2.20 -1.02 -10.40
C GLN A 70 1.49 -1.40 -9.11
N VAL A 71 0.83 -0.44 -8.46
CA VAL A 71 0.11 -0.63 -7.21
C VAL A 71 -1.36 -0.30 -7.42
N VAL A 72 -2.24 -1.26 -7.12
CA VAL A 72 -3.69 -1.05 -7.06
C VAL A 72 -4.08 -1.09 -5.59
N THR A 73 -4.52 0.04 -5.04
CA THR A 73 -4.94 0.14 -3.64
C THR A 73 -6.44 0.35 -3.54
N ILE A 74 -7.08 -0.38 -2.63
CA ILE A 74 -8.53 -0.49 -2.51
C ILE A 74 -8.97 -0.06 -1.11
N ASP A 75 -9.96 0.79 -1.01
CA ASP A 75 -10.56 1.16 0.28
C ASP A 75 -12.06 1.43 0.13
N ILE A 76 -12.81 1.22 1.20
CA ILE A 76 -14.23 1.58 1.28
C ILE A 76 -14.42 3.08 1.57
N LEU A 77 -13.40 3.76 2.08
CA LEU A 77 -13.44 5.18 2.41
C LEU A 77 -12.52 5.99 1.50
N ASP A 78 -13.10 6.97 0.82
CA ASP A 78 -12.32 7.94 0.05
C ASP A 78 -11.81 9.07 0.95
N ARG A 79 -10.59 8.92 1.46
CA ARG A 79 -9.90 9.99 2.20
C ARG A 79 -9.28 11.00 1.24
N LYS A 80 -9.40 12.28 1.58
CA LYS A 80 -8.77 13.38 0.84
C LYS A 80 -7.25 13.37 1.02
N ASP A 81 -6.56 14.08 0.13
CA ASP A 81 -5.11 14.36 0.19
C ASP A 81 -4.21 13.12 0.12
N LYS A 82 -4.68 12.05 -0.51
CA LYS A 82 -3.86 10.88 -0.84
C LYS A 82 -2.78 11.27 -1.85
N PRO A 83 -1.53 10.78 -1.70
CA PRO A 83 -0.45 11.09 -2.60
C PRO A 83 -0.79 10.66 -4.03
N GLN A 84 -0.44 11.49 -5.01
CA GLN A 84 -0.59 11.15 -6.42
C GLN A 84 0.72 10.58 -6.95
N HIS A 85 0.65 9.45 -7.65
CA HIS A 85 1.81 8.79 -8.21
C HIS A 85 1.42 8.03 -9.48
N SER A 86 2.25 8.06 -10.51
CA SER A 86 1.96 7.47 -11.83
C SER A 86 1.75 5.94 -11.79
N ARG A 87 2.38 5.27 -10.83
CA ARG A 87 2.25 3.83 -10.58
C ARG A 87 1.11 3.43 -9.63
N ILE A 88 0.34 4.37 -9.09
CA ILE A 88 -0.75 4.05 -8.15
C ILE A 88 -2.10 4.22 -8.84
N GLU A 89 -2.93 3.20 -8.71
CA GLU A 89 -4.35 3.26 -9.00
C GLU A 89 -5.17 3.09 -7.73
N TYR A 90 -6.18 3.94 -7.55
CA TYR A 90 -7.10 3.92 -6.42
C TYR A 90 -8.46 3.35 -6.84
N LEU A 91 -8.93 2.32 -6.14
CA LEU A 91 -10.27 1.77 -6.30
C LEU A 91 -11.11 2.03 -5.04
N LEU A 92 -12.24 2.70 -5.19
CA LEU A 92 -13.19 2.94 -4.10
C LEU A 92 -14.25 1.83 -4.08
N GLY A 93 -14.29 1.06 -2.99
CA GLY A 93 -15.25 0.00 -2.77
C GLY A 93 -14.74 -1.07 -1.80
N SER A 94 -15.58 -2.06 -1.50
CA SER A 94 -15.14 -3.22 -0.71
C SER A 94 -14.20 -4.09 -1.56
N SER A 95 -13.03 -4.43 -1.03
CA SER A 95 -12.07 -5.33 -1.68
C SER A 95 -12.59 -6.74 -1.89
N THR A 96 -13.69 -7.10 -1.23
CA THR A 96 -14.37 -8.39 -1.39
C THR A 96 -15.63 -8.30 -2.25
N SER A 97 -16.00 -7.11 -2.73
CA SER A 97 -17.16 -6.98 -3.62
C SER A 97 -16.86 -7.59 -5.00
N PRO A 98 -17.83 -8.26 -5.64
CA PRO A 98 -17.63 -8.82 -6.97
C PRO A 98 -17.15 -7.78 -7.99
N GLU A 99 -17.66 -6.55 -7.90
CA GLU A 99 -17.28 -5.45 -8.80
C GLU A 99 -15.78 -5.10 -8.69
N ILE A 100 -15.26 -4.92 -7.46
CA ILE A 100 -13.85 -4.59 -7.26
C ILE A 100 -12.96 -5.77 -7.63
N VAL A 101 -13.37 -6.99 -7.29
CA VAL A 101 -12.61 -8.20 -7.66
C VAL A 101 -12.48 -8.32 -9.18
N GLU A 102 -13.55 -8.07 -9.95
CA GLU A 102 -13.48 -8.08 -11.42
C GLU A 102 -12.60 -6.94 -11.96
N LYS A 103 -12.66 -5.74 -11.36
CA LYS A 103 -11.75 -4.63 -11.73
C LYS A 103 -10.28 -5.02 -11.51
N VAL A 104 -9.95 -5.63 -10.38
CA VAL A 104 -8.58 -6.10 -10.10
C VAL A 104 -8.19 -7.21 -11.07
N ARG A 105 -9.06 -8.21 -11.26
CA ARG A 105 -8.82 -9.33 -12.18
C ARG A 105 -8.50 -8.86 -13.59
N ALA A 106 -9.20 -7.85 -14.10
CA ALA A 106 -8.96 -7.29 -15.44
C ALA A 106 -7.55 -6.67 -15.60
N ARG A 107 -6.86 -6.34 -14.51
CA ARG A 107 -5.50 -5.77 -14.54
C ARG A 107 -4.42 -6.85 -14.43
N VAL A 108 -4.71 -7.94 -13.73
CA VAL A 108 -3.76 -9.03 -13.42
C VAL A 108 -3.67 -10.07 -14.54
N GLN A 109 -4.30 -9.86 -15.71
CA GLN A 109 -4.25 -10.84 -16.80
C GLN A 109 -2.90 -10.85 -17.52
N GLY A 110 -2.03 -11.74 -17.04
CA GLY A 110 -1.01 -12.48 -17.75
C GLY A 110 -1.29 -13.98 -17.64
#